data_AF-A0AAV3QWD2-F1
#
_entry.id   AF-A0AAV3QWD2-F1
#
_cell.length_a   1.000
_cell.length_b   1.000
_cell.length_c   1.000
_cell.angle_alpha   90.00
_cell.angle_beta   90.00
_cell.angle_gamma   90.00
#
_symmetry.space_group_name_H-M   'P 1'
#
loop_
_entity.id
_entity.type
_entity.pdbx_description
1 polymer ?
#
loop_
_entity_poly.entity_id
_entity_poly.type
_entity_poly.pdbx_seq_one_letter_code
_entity_poly.pdbx_strand_id
1 'polypeptide(L)'
;MTHSTFTLTLLFISLATIASSNNKNLVKEAVDCNDMISKVTPCYDFLQRKIPEPSSACCTSIASFADLIKASKVDQKAACECLKEAADKYHVDLIKVIDLTQECHLIPSFLGDTGTNIDCSV
;
A
#
# COMPACT_ATOMS: atom_id res chain seq x y z
N MET A 1 -39.11 45.79 -33.96
CA MET A 1 -37.73 45.34 -34.18
C MET A 1 -36.83 46.43 -33.64
N THR A 2 -36.39 46.29 -32.38
CA THR A 2 -35.77 47.34 -31.57
C THR A 2 -34.50 46.79 -30.92
N HIS A 3 -33.35 47.34 -31.30
CA HIS A 3 -32.11 47.29 -30.53
C HIS A 3 -32.29 48.11 -29.24
N SER A 4 -32.29 47.49 -28.05
CA SER A 4 -31.93 48.12 -26.76
C SER A 4 -32.17 47.15 -25.57
N THR A 5 -31.34 46.10 -25.44
CA THR A 5 -31.24 45.31 -24.19
C THR A 5 -29.78 45.04 -23.80
N PHE A 6 -28.84 45.83 -24.34
CA PHE A 6 -27.42 45.88 -23.98
C PHE A 6 -27.17 46.48 -22.57
N THR A 7 -28.21 46.56 -21.74
CA THR A 7 -28.21 47.16 -20.41
C THR A 7 -28.76 46.15 -19.40
N LEU A 8 -27.89 45.69 -18.49
CA LEU A 8 -28.04 44.69 -17.40
C LEU A 8 -27.64 43.26 -17.82
N THR A 9 -26.39 42.85 -18.03
CA THR A 9 -25.12 43.09 -17.31
C THR A 9 -25.11 42.86 -15.78
N LEU A 10 -26.06 42.11 -15.22
CA LEU A 10 -26.04 41.69 -13.79
C LEU A 10 -26.31 40.20 -13.51
N LEU A 11 -26.25 39.33 -14.52
CA LEU A 11 -26.33 37.86 -14.34
C LEU A 11 -25.10 37.12 -14.89
N PHE A 12 -23.97 37.83 -15.03
CA PHE A 12 -22.66 37.19 -14.94
C PHE A 12 -22.30 37.16 -13.46
N ILE A 13 -22.12 35.96 -12.89
CA ILE A 13 -21.09 35.53 -11.92
C ILE A 13 -21.62 34.21 -11.34
N SER A 14 -21.16 33.08 -11.87
CA SER A 14 -20.88 31.85 -11.11
C SER A 14 -20.55 30.60 -11.94
N LEU A 15 -20.42 30.67 -13.28
CA LEU A 15 -20.05 29.47 -14.08
C LEU A 15 -18.68 29.52 -14.76
N ALA A 16 -17.84 30.51 -14.46
CA ALA A 16 -16.43 30.50 -14.87
C ALA A 16 -15.54 30.69 -13.64
N THR A 17 -15.31 29.61 -12.89
CA THR A 17 -14.11 29.30 -12.08
C THR A 17 -14.38 28.05 -11.22
N ILE A 18 -14.60 26.90 -11.86
CA ILE A 18 -13.94 25.71 -11.31
C ILE A 18 -12.67 25.62 -12.13
N ALA A 19 -11.66 26.39 -11.71
CA ALA A 19 -10.32 25.89 -11.88
C ALA A 19 -10.39 24.47 -11.30
N SER A 20 -10.19 23.45 -12.13
CA SER A 20 -9.79 22.14 -11.62
C SER A 20 -8.48 22.38 -10.90
N SER A 21 -8.58 22.80 -9.64
CA SER A 21 -7.58 22.51 -8.65
C SER A 21 -7.48 20.99 -8.67
N ASN A 22 -6.54 20.50 -9.48
CA ASN A 22 -5.78 19.32 -9.15
C ASN A 22 -5.05 19.62 -7.84
N ASN A 23 -5.82 19.84 -6.77
CA ASN A 23 -5.38 19.48 -5.46
C ASN A 23 -5.38 17.97 -5.54
N LYS A 24 -4.25 17.41 -6.02
CA LYS A 24 -3.81 16.11 -5.55
C LYS A 24 -3.64 16.32 -4.05
N ASN A 25 -4.76 16.32 -3.34
CA ASN A 25 -4.75 16.00 -1.94
C ASN A 25 -4.14 14.62 -1.97
N LEU A 26 -2.85 14.55 -1.64
CA LEU A 26 -2.14 13.31 -1.47
C LEU A 26 -2.68 12.70 -0.18
N VAL A 27 -3.99 12.42 -0.13
CA VAL A 27 -4.48 11.28 0.62
C VAL A 27 -3.98 10.09 -0.16
N LYS A 28 -2.68 9.80 -0.04
CA LYS A 28 -2.21 8.45 -0.28
C LYS A 28 -2.90 7.67 0.82
N GLU A 29 -4.03 7.04 0.50
CA GLU A 29 -4.63 6.09 1.42
C GLU A 29 -3.53 5.10 1.77
N ALA A 30 -3.38 4.85 3.07
CA ALA A 30 -2.47 3.83 3.54
C ALA A 30 -2.80 2.53 2.80
N VAL A 31 -1.78 1.72 2.51
CA VAL A 31 -1.98 0.41 1.89
C VAL A 31 -3.15 -0.34 2.55
N ASP A 32 -4.07 -0.82 1.72
CA ASP A 32 -5.17 -1.69 2.16
C ASP A 32 -4.66 -3.12 2.42
N CYS A 33 -5.16 -3.76 3.46
CA CYS A 33 -4.73 -5.11 3.82
C CYS A 33 -5.08 -6.15 2.74
N ASN A 34 -6.15 -5.96 1.95
CA ASN A 34 -6.48 -6.89 0.86
C ASN A 34 -5.48 -6.80 -0.29
N ASP A 35 -4.97 -5.60 -0.58
CA ASP A 35 -3.90 -5.41 -1.57
C ASP A 35 -2.63 -6.12 -1.12
N MET A 36 -2.25 -5.96 0.15
CA MET A 36 -1.09 -6.66 0.72
C MET A 36 -1.27 -8.19 0.70
N ILE A 37 -2.44 -8.69 1.15
CA ILE A 37 -2.82 -10.11 1.13
C ILE A 37 -2.70 -10.68 -0.30
N SER A 38 -3.17 -9.94 -1.29
CA SER A 38 -3.07 -10.32 -2.70
C SER A 38 -1.61 -10.42 -3.15
N LYS A 39 -0.72 -9.56 -2.64
CA LYS A 39 0.73 -9.62 -2.93
C LYS A 39 1.45 -10.77 -2.25
N VAL A 40 1.03 -11.19 -1.06
CA VAL A 40 1.64 -12.32 -0.32
C VAL A 40 1.03 -13.68 -0.68
N THR A 41 -0.11 -13.71 -1.38
CA THR A 41 -0.75 -14.97 -1.83
C THR A 41 0.20 -15.95 -2.53
N PRO A 42 1.07 -15.55 -3.48
CA PRO A 42 2.05 -16.46 -4.09
C PRO A 42 3.10 -17.01 -3.11
N CYS A 43 3.20 -16.46 -1.91
CA CYS A 43 4.14 -16.85 -0.86
C CYS A 43 3.53 -17.79 0.19
N TYR A 44 2.23 -18.06 0.16
CA TYR A 44 1.55 -18.73 1.27
C TYR A 44 2.10 -20.10 1.62
N ASP A 45 2.43 -20.94 0.64
CA ASP A 45 2.96 -22.25 0.94
C ASP A 45 4.33 -22.17 1.64
N PHE A 46 5.15 -21.17 1.32
CA PHE A 46 6.41 -20.92 2.04
C PHE A 46 6.14 -20.38 3.44
N LEU A 47 5.25 -19.39 3.55
CA LEU A 47 4.85 -18.76 4.81
C LEU A 47 4.19 -19.74 5.79
N GLN A 48 3.53 -20.79 5.28
CA GLN A 48 2.91 -21.86 6.07
C GLN A 48 3.83 -23.07 6.26
N ARG A 49 5.12 -22.96 5.92
CA ARG A 49 6.14 -24.04 5.99
C ARG A 49 5.81 -25.30 5.17
N LYS A 50 4.96 -25.19 4.14
CA LYS A 50 4.64 -26.32 3.24
C LYS A 50 5.72 -26.57 2.19
N ILE A 51 6.47 -25.53 1.83
CA ILE A 51 7.62 -25.61 0.92
C ILE A 51 8.86 -24.98 1.57
N PRO A 52 10.07 -25.47 1.24
CA PRO A 52 11.30 -24.99 1.86
C PRO A 52 11.69 -23.58 1.41
N GLU A 53 11.38 -23.22 0.15
CA GLU A 53 11.84 -21.99 -0.52
C GLU A 53 10.67 -21.25 -1.19
N PRO A 54 10.70 -19.90 -1.27
CA PRO A 54 9.68 -19.13 -1.96
C PRO A 54 9.81 -19.27 -3.49
N SER A 55 8.70 -19.14 -4.20
CA SER A 55 8.73 -19.08 -5.67
C SER A 55 9.31 -17.74 -6.17
N SER A 56 9.82 -17.73 -7.40
CA SER A 56 10.24 -16.47 -8.05
C SER A 56 9.10 -15.45 -8.18
N ALA A 57 7.87 -15.93 -8.40
CA ALA A 57 6.67 -15.11 -8.43
C ALA A 57 6.38 -14.47 -7.06
N CYS A 58 6.58 -15.22 -5.97
CA CYS A 58 6.48 -14.69 -4.61
C CYS A 58 7.48 -13.55 -4.39
N CYS A 59 8.77 -13.79 -4.64
CA CYS A 59 9.79 -12.77 -4.43
C CYS A 59 9.57 -11.53 -5.30
N THR A 60 9.16 -11.69 -6.56
CA THR A 60 8.85 -10.56 -7.45
C THR A 60 7.68 -9.72 -6.93
N SER A 61 6.63 -10.36 -6.43
CA SER A 61 5.44 -9.70 -5.89
C SER A 61 5.78 -8.88 -4.64
N ILE A 62 6.54 -9.46 -3.71
CA ILE A 62 6.93 -8.78 -2.47
C ILE A 62 7.96 -7.68 -2.73
N ALA A 63 8.92 -7.89 -3.64
CA ALA A 63 9.87 -6.84 -4.03
C ALA A 63 9.14 -5.61 -4.58
N SER A 64 8.20 -5.83 -5.50
CA SER A 64 7.38 -4.75 -6.08
C SER A 64 6.58 -4.02 -5.01
N PHE A 65 6.03 -4.75 -4.03
CA PHE A 65 5.28 -4.17 -2.93
C PHE A 65 6.17 -3.38 -1.96
N ALA A 66 7.33 -3.91 -1.60
CA ALA A 66 8.32 -3.22 -0.77
C ALA A 66 8.75 -1.89 -1.42
N ASP A 67 8.96 -1.89 -2.75
CA ASP A 67 9.28 -0.69 -3.51
C ASP A 67 8.16 0.37 -3.51
N LEU A 68 6.89 -0.05 -3.42
CA LEU A 68 5.74 0.87 -3.34
C LEU A 68 5.66 1.58 -1.99
N ILE A 69 6.04 0.91 -0.90
CA ILE A 69 5.88 1.42 0.47
C ILE A 69 7.16 2.04 1.04
N LYS A 70 8.34 1.82 0.42
CA LYS A 70 9.64 2.25 0.96
C LYS A 70 9.76 3.74 1.30
N ALA A 71 8.99 4.60 0.64
CA ALA A 71 9.05 6.05 0.83
C ALA A 71 8.08 6.59 1.90
N SER A 72 7.27 5.74 2.52
CA SER A 72 6.18 6.17 3.40
C SER A 72 6.10 5.31 4.67
N LYS A 73 6.41 5.92 5.81
CA LYS A 73 6.29 5.28 7.14
C LYS A 73 4.86 4.84 7.44
N VAL A 74 3.87 5.61 6.98
CA VAL A 74 2.44 5.27 7.14
C VAL A 74 2.12 3.95 6.43
N ASP A 75 2.64 3.77 5.22
CA ASP A 75 2.42 2.55 4.45
C ASP A 75 3.22 1.36 4.98
N GLN A 76 4.45 1.61 5.46
CA GLN A 76 5.24 0.58 6.13
C GLN A 76 4.53 0.07 7.38
N LYS A 77 3.97 0.99 8.18
CA LYS A 77 3.19 0.64 9.36
C LYS A 77 1.94 -0.15 9.00
N ALA A 78 1.16 0.33 8.04
CA ALA A 78 -0.05 -0.36 7.59
C ALA A 78 0.28 -1.77 7.06
N ALA A 79 1.29 -1.92 6.20
CA ALA A 79 1.71 -3.23 5.70
C ALA A 79 2.14 -4.17 6.84
N CYS A 80 2.87 -3.66 7.82
CA CYS A 80 3.26 -4.42 9.00
C CYS A 80 2.04 -4.90 9.82
N GLU A 81 1.09 -4.00 10.09
CA GLU A 81 -0.14 -4.32 10.84
C GLU A 81 -1.00 -5.35 10.08
N CYS A 82 -1.13 -5.21 8.76
CA CYS A 82 -1.83 -6.17 7.91
C CYS A 82 -1.15 -7.55 7.91
N LEU A 83 0.19 -7.63 7.91
CA LEU A 83 0.92 -8.91 8.01
C LEU A 83 0.66 -9.59 9.35
N LYS A 84 0.60 -8.82 10.44
CA LYS A 84 0.28 -9.34 11.76
C LYS A 84 -1.13 -9.93 11.82
N GLU A 85 -2.13 -9.23 11.27
CA GLU A 85 -3.49 -9.77 11.16
C GLU A 85 -3.54 -11.02 10.27
N ALA A 86 -2.78 -11.02 9.17
CA ALA A 86 -2.71 -12.15 8.26
C ALA A 86 -2.06 -13.39 8.90
N ALA A 87 -1.11 -13.21 9.81
CA ALA A 87 -0.51 -14.30 10.60
C ALA A 87 -1.58 -15.08 11.39
N ASP A 88 -2.45 -14.36 12.08
CA ASP A 88 -3.52 -14.96 12.86
C ASP A 88 -4.59 -15.61 11.97
N LYS A 89 -4.97 -14.95 10.87
CA LYS A 89 -6.08 -15.37 10.02
C LYS A 89 -5.74 -16.48 9.03
N TYR A 90 -4.52 -16.51 8.51
CA TYR A 90 -4.09 -17.41 7.43
C TYR A 90 -3.02 -18.42 7.85
N HIS A 91 -2.77 -18.54 9.16
CA HIS A 91 -1.73 -19.43 9.71
C HIS A 91 -0.34 -19.16 9.11
N VAL A 92 -0.05 -17.90 8.83
CA VAL A 92 1.27 -17.49 8.35
C VAL A 92 2.25 -17.51 9.53
N ASP A 93 3.38 -18.18 9.34
CA ASP A 93 4.45 -18.23 10.33
C ASP A 93 5.30 -16.96 10.23
N LEU A 94 5.33 -16.19 11.32
CA LEU A 94 6.09 -14.93 11.40
C LEU A 94 7.61 -15.14 11.24
N ILE A 95 8.16 -16.30 11.62
CA ILE A 95 9.56 -16.62 11.33
C ILE A 95 9.77 -16.76 9.83
N LYS A 96 8.83 -17.39 9.11
CA LYS A 96 8.92 -17.48 7.66
C LYS A 96 8.76 -16.12 6.98
N VAL A 97 8.05 -15.16 7.58
CA VAL A 97 8.03 -13.77 7.06
C VAL A 97 9.42 -13.14 7.13
N ILE A 98 10.17 -13.38 8.21
CA ILE A 98 11.57 -12.93 8.34
C ILE A 98 12.45 -13.65 7.30
N ASP A 99 12.37 -14.98 7.23
CA ASP A 99 13.14 -15.78 6.26
C ASP A 99 12.86 -15.33 4.83
N LEU A 100 11.61 -14.96 4.51
CA LEU A 100 11.22 -14.49 3.18
C LEU A 100 12.06 -13.28 2.73
N THR A 101 12.39 -12.37 3.64
CA THR A 101 13.23 -11.21 3.31
C THR A 101 14.64 -11.62 2.91
N GLN A 102 15.21 -12.60 3.61
CA GLN A 102 16.54 -13.12 3.35
C GLN A 102 16.57 -13.92 2.03
N GLU A 103 15.62 -14.83 1.87
CA GLU A 103 15.48 -15.69 0.68
C GLU A 103 15.17 -14.87 -0.60
N CYS A 104 14.40 -13.79 -0.48
CA CYS A 104 14.09 -12.90 -1.59
C CYS A 104 15.05 -11.69 -1.72
N HIS A 105 16.10 -11.61 -0.90
CA HIS A 105 17.10 -10.53 -0.90
C HIS A 105 16.50 -9.11 -0.79
N LEU A 106 15.48 -8.96 0.08
CA LEU A 106 14.79 -7.71 0.32
C LEU A 106 15.40 -6.95 1.49
N ILE A 107 15.46 -5.62 1.40
CA ILE A 107 15.92 -4.79 2.53
C ILE A 107 14.82 -4.79 3.61
N PRO A 108 15.13 -5.12 4.87
CA PRO A 108 14.15 -5.38 5.94
C PRO A 108 13.42 -4.13 6.47
N SER A 109 13.46 -2.99 5.77
CA SER A 109 13.08 -1.67 6.28
C SER A 109 11.71 -1.60 6.97
N PHE A 110 10.76 -2.47 6.61
CA PHE A 110 9.39 -2.49 7.14
C PHE A 110 9.08 -3.66 8.08
N LEU A 111 9.98 -4.63 8.28
CA LEU A 111 9.69 -5.87 9.01
C LEU A 111 10.29 -5.97 10.41
N GLY A 112 11.06 -4.98 10.84
CA GLY A 112 11.67 -4.97 12.17
C GLY A 112 12.78 -6.01 12.31
N ASP A 113 13.85 -5.64 13.02
CA ASP A 113 15.13 -6.36 13.00
C ASP A 113 15.17 -7.61 13.90
N THR A 114 14.07 -8.03 14.53
CA THR A 114 14.16 -9.01 15.61
C THR A 114 12.98 -9.97 15.71
N GLY A 115 13.24 -11.22 15.31
CA GLY A 115 12.80 -12.47 15.94
C GLY A 115 11.42 -12.50 16.61
N THR A 116 10.55 -13.37 16.08
CA THR A 116 9.25 -13.79 16.64
C THR A 116 8.18 -12.72 16.85
N ASN A 117 8.51 -11.43 16.86
CA ASN A 117 7.57 -10.34 17.05
C ASN A 117 7.84 -9.23 16.04
N ILE A 118 6.92 -9.04 15.10
CA ILE A 118 6.99 -7.93 14.15
C ILE A 118 6.58 -6.66 14.89
N ASP A 119 7.54 -5.79 15.19
CA ASP A 119 7.31 -4.45 15.75
C ASP A 119 6.98 -3.47 14.63
N CYS A 120 5.70 -3.06 14.57
CA CYS A 120 5.19 -2.13 13.57
C CYS A 120 5.40 -0.64 13.91
N SER A 121 6.28 -0.32 14.86
CA SER A 121 6.58 1.05 15.29
C SER A 121 7.62 1.77 14.40
N VAL A 122 7.43 1.67 13.07
CA VAL A 122 8.31 2.22 12.01
C VAL A 122 8.39 3.76 11.96
#